data_AF-A0A7Y4QNG0-F1
#
_entry.id   AF-A0A7Y4QNG0-F1
#
_cell.length_a   1.000
_cell.length_b   1.000
_cell.length_c   1.000
_cell.angle_alpha   90.00
_cell.angle_beta   90.00
_cell.angle_gamma   90.00
#
_symmetry.space_group_name_H-M   'P 1'
#
loop_
_entity.id
_entity.type
_entity.pdbx_description
1 polymer ?
#
loop_
_entity_poly.entity_id
_entity_poly.type
_entity_poly.pdbx_seq_one_letter_code
_entity_poly.pdbx_strand_id
1 'polypeptide(L)'
;MTSVAITRPTLTAALAAWKTVLAERKLATEMLWIFEENLCFEKKADVPGGIHIGFQTRFSPVPQESLEIAYEHFCENDTRIVFYRLGENKGRSVCILLGD
;
A
#
# COMPACT_ATOMS: atom_id res chain seq x y z
N MET A 1 -14.28 26.36 -0.96
CA MET A 1 -12.97 26.07 -0.37
C MET A 1 -11.96 26.11 -1.51
N THR A 2 -11.03 27.04 -1.49
CA THR A 2 -9.95 27.09 -2.50
C THR A 2 -9.05 25.88 -2.26
N SER A 3 -9.11 24.91 -3.17
CA SER A 3 -8.18 23.78 -3.21
C SER A 3 -6.76 24.35 -3.22
N VAL A 4 -6.00 24.13 -2.15
CA VAL A 4 -4.56 24.36 -2.18
C VAL A 4 -4.02 23.31 -3.14
N ALA A 5 -3.39 23.74 -4.23
CA ALA A 5 -2.77 22.83 -5.18
C ALA A 5 -1.77 21.95 -4.42
N ILE A 6 -2.11 20.67 -4.25
CA ILE A 6 -1.23 19.70 -3.59
C ILE A 6 -0.12 19.41 -4.58
N THR A 7 1.11 19.85 -4.27
CA THR A 7 2.27 19.42 -5.05
C THR A 7 2.55 17.96 -4.73
N ARG A 8 2.18 17.06 -5.65
CA ARG A 8 2.36 15.62 -5.48
C ARG A 8 3.79 15.22 -5.88
N PRO A 9 4.50 14.44 -5.05
CA PRO A 9 5.79 13.89 -5.45
C PRO A 9 5.60 12.89 -6.60
N THR A 10 6.66 12.64 -7.36
CA THR A 10 6.68 11.50 -8.28
C THR A 10 6.56 10.19 -7.50
N LEU A 11 6.05 9.13 -8.13
CA LEU A 11 5.99 7.82 -7.47
C LEU A 11 7.37 7.40 -6.95
N THR A 12 8.44 7.60 -7.72
CA THR A 12 9.81 7.29 -7.29
C THR A 12 10.19 8.01 -5.99
N ALA A 13 9.88 9.30 -5.88
CA ALA A 13 10.16 10.07 -4.68
C ALA A 13 9.31 9.61 -3.48
N ALA A 14 8.03 9.30 -3.71
CA ALA A 14 7.14 8.76 -2.69
C ALA A 14 7.62 7.38 -2.18
N LEU A 15 8.05 6.50 -3.09
CA LEU A 15 8.60 5.18 -2.76
C LEU A 15 9.93 5.28 -2.01
N ALA A 16 10.80 6.21 -2.37
CA ALA A 16 12.05 6.45 -1.65
C ALA A 16 11.78 6.94 -0.22
N ALA A 17 10.83 7.86 -0.04
CA ALA A 17 10.39 8.32 1.28
C ALA A 17 9.80 7.16 2.09
N TRP A 18 8.93 6.35 1.50
CA TRP A 18 8.36 5.19 2.17
C TRP A 18 9.42 4.16 2.59
N LYS A 19 10.40 3.88 1.72
CA LYS A 19 11.54 3.00 2.02
C LYS A 19 12.35 3.52 3.21
N THR A 20 12.52 4.84 3.32
CA THR A 20 13.19 5.49 4.45
C THR A 20 12.42 5.24 5.76
N VAL A 21 11.10 5.44 5.74
CA VAL A 21 10.24 5.18 6.92
C VAL A 21 10.30 3.71 7.34
N LEU A 22 10.32 2.76 6.39
CA LEU A 22 10.47 1.33 6.70
C LEU A 22 11.82 1.04 7.36
N ALA A 23 12.91 1.61 6.82
CA ALA A 23 14.25 1.42 7.35
C ALA A 23 14.41 2.00 8.77
N GLU A 24 13.91 3.21 9.01
CA GLU A 24 13.92 3.86 10.33
C GLU A 24 13.20 3.01 11.40
N ARG A 25 12.15 2.31 10.98
CA ARG A 25 11.38 1.39 11.84
C ARG A 25 11.97 -0.01 11.93
N LYS A 26 13.14 -0.26 11.32
CA LYS A 26 13.82 -1.56 11.24
C LYS A 26 12.93 -2.64 10.59
N LEU A 27 12.13 -2.25 9.61
CA LEU A 27 11.27 -3.14 8.82
C LEU A 27 11.93 -3.46 7.48
N ALA A 28 11.53 -4.57 6.86
CA ALA A 28 11.97 -4.94 5.53
C ALA A 28 11.73 -3.84 4.49
N THR A 29 12.76 -3.45 3.73
CA THR A 29 12.70 -2.36 2.74
C THR A 29 12.38 -2.82 1.33
N GLU A 30 12.49 -4.13 1.08
CA GLU A 30 11.97 -4.75 -0.14
C GLU A 30 10.45 -4.78 -0.07
N MET A 31 9.77 -4.25 -1.08
CA MET A 31 8.33 -4.05 -1.06
C MET A 31 7.63 -5.04 -1.99
N LEU A 32 6.60 -5.69 -1.46
CA LEU A 32 5.64 -6.48 -2.23
C LEU A 32 4.33 -5.73 -2.24
N TRP A 33 3.93 -5.21 -3.39
CA TRP A 33 2.67 -4.48 -3.55
C TRP A 33 1.52 -5.44 -3.76
N ILE A 34 0.41 -5.15 -3.09
CA ILE A 34 -0.89 -5.76 -3.34
C ILE A 34 -1.93 -4.65 -3.55
N PHE A 35 -2.97 -4.96 -4.30
CA PHE A 35 -4.16 -4.12 -4.42
C PHE A 35 -5.33 -4.69 -3.62
N GLU A 36 -6.37 -3.87 -3.44
CA GLU A 36 -7.56 -4.22 -2.65
C GLU A 36 -8.21 -5.53 -3.08
N GLU A 37 -8.17 -5.87 -4.37
CA GLU A 37 -8.71 -7.11 -4.93
C GLU A 37 -8.00 -8.36 -4.39
N ASN A 38 -6.81 -8.20 -3.79
CA ASN A 38 -6.07 -9.28 -3.15
C ASN A 38 -6.40 -9.43 -1.67
N LEU A 39 -7.21 -8.53 -1.08
CA LEU A 39 -7.63 -8.59 0.31
C LEU A 39 -8.85 -9.50 0.45
N CYS A 40 -8.80 -10.38 1.45
CA CYS A 40 -9.92 -11.22 1.85
C CYS A 40 -10.35 -10.84 3.26
N PHE A 41 -11.59 -10.41 3.42
CA PHE A 41 -12.18 -10.13 4.72
C PHE A 41 -13.00 -11.34 5.18
N GLU A 42 -12.47 -12.06 6.16
CA GLU A 42 -13.12 -13.24 6.71
C GLU A 42 -13.67 -12.93 8.10
N LYS A 43 -14.88 -13.43 8.39
CA LYS A 43 -15.40 -13.39 9.76
C LYS A 43 -14.68 -14.43 10.60
N LYS A 44 -14.11 -14.02 11.73
CA LYS A 44 -13.40 -14.90 12.64
C LYS A 44 -13.78 -14.54 14.08
N ALA A 45 -14.70 -15.30 14.66
CA ALA A 45 -15.32 -14.95 15.95
C ALA A 45 -14.35 -15.03 17.16
N ASP A 46 -13.19 -15.67 16.98
CA ASP A 46 -12.16 -15.88 18.00
C ASP A 46 -11.13 -14.75 18.09
N VAL A 47 -11.20 -13.71 17.25
CA VAL A 47 -10.30 -12.55 17.30
C VAL A 47 -11.05 -11.27 17.71
N PRO A 48 -10.40 -10.34 18.45
CA PRO A 48 -10.97 -9.04 18.73
C PRO A 48 -11.43 -8.32 17.45
N GLY A 49 -12.68 -7.86 17.42
CA GLY A 49 -13.29 -7.23 16.25
C GLY A 49 -13.94 -8.19 15.25
N GLY A 50 -13.78 -9.51 15.39
CA GLY A 50 -14.51 -10.51 14.62
C GLY A 50 -14.12 -10.61 13.14
N ILE A 51 -13.03 -9.94 12.72
CA ILE A 51 -12.57 -9.86 11.34
C ILE A 51 -11.12 -10.35 11.26
N HIS A 52 -10.88 -11.28 10.34
CA HIS A 52 -9.56 -11.71 9.90
C HIS A 52 -9.31 -11.16 8.49
N ILE A 53 -8.26 -10.36 8.34
CA ILE A 53 -7.81 -9.89 7.03
C ILE A 53 -6.78 -10.89 6.53
N GLY A 54 -7.18 -11.67 5.53
CA GLY A 54 -6.31 -12.52 4.73
C GLY A 54 -5.90 -11.82 3.45
N PHE A 55 -4.93 -12.40 2.75
CA PHE A 55 -4.56 -12.03 1.40
C PHE A 55 -4.42 -13.29 0.56
N GLN A 56 -4.83 -13.24 -0.71
CA GLN A 56 -4.77 -14.40 -1.59
C GLN A 56 -3.30 -14.83 -1.82
N THR A 57 -2.96 -16.06 -1.44
CA THR A 57 -1.57 -16.53 -1.28
C THR A 57 -0.80 -16.78 -2.58
N ARG A 58 -1.47 -16.67 -3.75
CA ARG A 58 -0.81 -16.76 -5.05
C ARG A 58 -0.48 -15.35 -5.54
N PHE A 59 0.56 -14.77 -4.96
CA PHE A 59 1.13 -13.52 -5.43
C PHE A 59 1.70 -13.72 -6.84
N SER A 60 0.99 -13.28 -7.87
CA SER A 60 1.68 -12.71 -9.01
C SER A 60 2.14 -11.33 -8.54
N PRO A 61 3.46 -11.05 -8.48
CA PRO A 61 3.93 -9.72 -8.15
C PRO A 61 3.21 -8.72 -9.03
N VAL A 62 2.60 -7.71 -8.43
CA VAL A 62 2.00 -6.61 -9.17
C VAL A 62 3.10 -6.00 -10.04
N PRO A 63 2.94 -5.94 -11.38
CA PRO A 63 3.88 -5.26 -12.24
C PRO A 63 4.07 -3.82 -11.78
N GLN A 64 5.29 -3.29 -11.86
CA GLN A 64 5.58 -1.92 -11.43
C GLN A 64 4.67 -0.89 -12.13
N GLU A 65 4.41 -1.09 -13.42
CA GLU A 65 3.49 -0.27 -14.21
C GLU A 65 2.09 -0.19 -13.60
N SER A 66 1.58 -1.26 -12.98
CA SER A 66 0.28 -1.24 -12.34
C SER A 66 0.27 -0.32 -11.10
N LEU A 67 1.39 -0.24 -10.37
CA LEU A 67 1.53 0.70 -9.24
C LEU A 67 1.61 2.16 -9.74
N GLU A 68 2.28 2.39 -10.87
CA GLU A 68 2.32 3.69 -11.54
C GLU A 68 0.91 4.14 -11.94
N ILE A 69 0.15 3.27 -12.61
CA ILE A 69 -1.25 3.53 -12.99
C ILE A 69 -2.12 3.85 -11.76
N ALA A 70 -2.02 3.06 -10.69
CA ALA A 70 -2.79 3.32 -9.46
C ALA A 70 -2.41 4.67 -8.81
N TYR A 71 -1.12 4.99 -8.75
CA TYR A 71 -0.63 6.24 -8.19
C TYR A 71 -1.09 7.45 -9.02
N GLU A 72 -0.98 7.37 -10.34
CA GLU A 72 -1.45 8.40 -11.27
C GLU A 72 -2.96 8.61 -11.14
N HIS A 73 -3.73 7.53 -11.08
CA HIS A 73 -5.18 7.60 -10.86
C HIS A 73 -5.54 8.39 -9.60
N PHE A 74 -4.87 8.14 -8.46
CA PHE A 74 -5.11 8.91 -7.24
C PHE A 74 -4.61 10.35 -7.34
N CYS A 75 -3.55 10.61 -8.11
CA CYS A 75 -3.09 11.97 -8.37
C CYS A 75 -4.11 12.77 -9.18
N GLU A 76 -4.67 12.18 -10.24
CA GLU A 76 -5.67 12.80 -11.11
C GLU A 76 -6.98 13.11 -10.39
N ASN A 77 -7.37 12.27 -9.42
CA ASN A 77 -8.60 12.46 -8.64
C ASN A 77 -8.43 13.36 -7.40
N ASP A 78 -7.27 13.99 -7.25
CA ASP A 78 -6.91 14.78 -6.07
C ASP A 78 -7.08 14.04 -4.71
N THR A 79 -7.09 12.71 -4.74
CA THR A 79 -7.28 11.84 -3.58
C THR A 79 -6.06 11.86 -2.66
N ARG A 80 -6.24 11.69 -1.35
CA ARG A 80 -5.09 11.54 -0.45
C ARG A 80 -4.50 10.15 -0.64
N ILE A 81 -3.19 10.09 -0.84
CA ILE A 81 -2.51 8.82 -1.09
C ILE A 81 -1.91 8.31 0.22
N VAL A 82 -2.29 7.09 0.60
CA VAL A 82 -1.82 6.44 1.83
C VAL A 82 -1.00 5.20 1.47
N PHE A 83 0.22 5.16 1.97
CA PHE A 83 1.09 3.99 1.92
C PHE A 83 0.94 3.20 3.22
N TYR A 84 0.48 1.95 3.13
CA TYR A 84 0.25 1.11 4.31
C TYR A 84 1.02 -0.19 4.23
N ARG A 85 1.59 -0.63 5.36
CA ARG A 85 2.25 -1.94 5.50
C ARG A 85 1.36 -2.88 6.28
N LEU A 86 0.95 -3.98 5.64
CA LEU A 86 0.09 -5.01 6.21
C LEU A 86 0.88 -6.06 6.99
N GLY A 87 2.14 -6.30 6.62
CA GLY A 87 2.95 -7.32 7.28
C GLY A 87 4.28 -7.58 6.58
N GLU A 88 4.85 -8.76 6.85
CA GLU A 88 6.10 -9.21 6.27
C GLU A 88 5.96 -10.62 5.69
N ASN A 89 6.63 -10.87 4.56
CA ASN A 89 6.76 -12.21 3.97
C ASN A 89 8.16 -12.41 3.38
N LYS A 90 8.94 -13.33 3.99
CA LYS A 90 10.30 -13.67 3.56
C LYS A 90 11.21 -12.43 3.42
N GLY A 91 11.22 -11.56 4.44
CA GLY A 91 12.04 -10.35 4.44
C GLY A 91 11.58 -9.25 3.47
N ARG A 92 10.32 -9.31 3.02
CA ARG A 92 9.67 -8.27 2.20
C ARG A 92 8.49 -7.69 2.94
N SER A 93 8.34 -6.38 2.95
CA SER A 93 7.15 -5.71 3.47
C SER A 93 6.01 -5.85 2.48
N VAL A 94 4.89 -6.38 2.94
CA VAL A 94 3.64 -6.43 2.17
C VAL A 94 2.96 -5.08 2.31
N CYS A 95 2.87 -4.33 1.21
CA CYS A 95 2.39 -2.97 1.16
C CYS A 95 1.14 -2.85 0.29
N ILE A 96 0.27 -1.90 0.63
CA ILE A 96 -0.90 -1.51 -0.17
C ILE A 96 -0.90 0.01 -0.34
N LEU A 97 -1.33 0.45 -1.52
CA LEU A 97 -1.55 1.85 -1.85
C LEU A 97 -3.06 2.11 -1.81
N LEU A 98 -3.50 3.05 -0.97
CA LEU A 98 -4.91 3.40 -0.82
C LEU A 98 -5.14 4.87 -1.16
N GLY A 99 -6.33 5.16 -1.70
CA GLY A 99 -6.87 6.51 -1.82
C GLY A 99 -7.86 6.79 -0.68
N ASP A 100 -7.69 7.91 0.02
CA ASP A 100 -8.64 8.48 1.02
C ASP A 100 -9.36 9.72 0.47
#